data_AF-A0AAP0ZPI1-F1
#
_entry.id   AF-A0AAP0ZPI1-F1
#
_cell.length_a   1.000
_cell.length_b   1.000
_cell.length_c   1.000
_cell.angle_alpha   90.00
_cell.angle_beta   90.00
_cell.angle_gamma   90.00
#
_symmetry.space_group_name_H-M   'P 1'
#
loop_
_entity.id
_entity.type
_entity.pdbx_description
1 polymer ?
#
loop_
_entity_poly.entity_id
_entity_poly.type
_entity_poly.pdbx_seq_one_letter_code
_entity_poly.pdbx_strand_id
1 'polypeptide(L)'
;MRVTHTAPSLLTLTSVLALSGCGGDGPAAQAPSAVSSMLSDPASGADCAGKDVRLARNDSEWILHGECGTVTITASRGAMNLDTARSIGVKGSNFTVLNKQLGQLSVSGHDNTLNLTTVDRVDIQGNKNLVLAREVKQVRFCGNDNPVNPSSKPTLDDRGSGNKVM
;
A
#
# COMPACT_ATOMS: atom_id res chain seq x y z
N MET A 1 79.16 23.87 12.25
CA MET A 1 78.32 23.35 13.36
C MET A 1 76.93 23.94 13.25
N ARG A 2 75.91 23.11 13.50
CA ARG A 2 74.46 23.41 13.61
C ARG A 2 73.65 23.59 12.33
N VAL A 3 73.15 22.43 11.91
CA VAL A 3 71.82 22.11 11.39
C VAL A 3 70.72 23.13 11.76
N THR A 4 69.92 23.53 10.79
CA THR A 4 68.50 23.89 10.99
C THR A 4 67.64 23.19 9.93
N HIS A 5 66.73 22.35 10.40
CA HIS A 5 65.64 21.71 9.68
C HIS A 5 64.46 22.68 9.53
N THR A 6 63.71 22.60 8.43
CA THR A 6 62.24 22.83 8.34
C THR A 6 61.82 22.55 6.88
N ALA A 7 61.33 21.35 6.56
CA ALA A 7 59.93 20.87 6.62
C ALA A 7 59.07 21.29 5.40
N PRO A 8 58.40 20.33 4.72
CA PRO A 8 57.64 20.49 3.48
C PRO A 8 56.18 20.87 3.76
N SER A 9 55.44 21.41 2.78
CA SER A 9 53.96 21.32 2.70
C SER A 9 53.45 21.92 1.39
N LEU A 10 53.27 21.09 0.35
CA LEU A 10 52.39 21.43 -0.76
C LEU A 10 50.94 21.22 -0.29
N LEU A 11 50.22 22.31 -0.10
CA LEU A 11 48.78 22.34 0.12
C LEU A 11 48.05 22.02 -1.20
N THR A 12 47.50 20.81 -1.29
CA THR A 12 46.53 20.45 -2.32
C THR A 12 45.16 21.00 -1.96
N LEU A 13 44.59 21.83 -2.85
CA LEU A 13 43.25 22.39 -2.71
C LEU A 13 42.20 21.27 -2.76
N THR A 14 41.48 21.08 -1.65
CA THR A 14 40.28 20.27 -1.54
C THR A 14 39.09 20.96 -2.20
N SER A 15 38.60 20.38 -3.30
CA SER A 15 37.33 20.73 -3.93
C SER A 15 36.15 20.16 -3.12
N VAL A 16 35.26 21.01 -2.64
CA VAL A 16 34.02 20.61 -1.98
C VAL A 16 32.93 20.47 -3.03
N LEU A 17 32.53 19.23 -3.33
CA LEU A 17 31.31 18.91 -4.09
C LEU A 17 30.19 18.59 -3.10
N ALA A 18 29.28 19.53 -2.91
CA ALA A 18 28.02 19.30 -2.23
C ALA A 18 27.03 18.68 -3.22
N LEU A 19 26.82 17.36 -3.13
CA LEU A 19 25.65 16.69 -3.72
C LEU A 19 24.57 16.55 -2.63
N SER A 20 23.57 17.43 -2.67
CA SER A 20 22.27 17.21 -2.04
C SER A 20 21.47 16.21 -2.89
N GLY A 21 21.84 14.93 -2.77
CA GLY A 21 21.12 13.80 -3.35
C GLY A 21 20.08 13.24 -2.38
N CYS A 22 18.86 13.05 -2.86
CA CYS A 22 17.86 12.18 -2.24
C CYS A 22 18.36 10.73 -2.37
N GLY A 23 19.04 10.21 -1.35
CA GLY A 23 19.63 8.87 -1.40
C GLY A 23 20.59 8.65 -0.25
N GLY A 24 20.05 8.35 0.93
CA GLY A 24 20.82 7.87 2.07
C GLY A 24 20.72 6.35 2.16
N ASP A 25 21.63 5.63 1.49
CA ASP A 25 21.89 4.21 1.75
C ASP A 25 22.80 4.08 2.99
N GLY A 26 22.17 3.94 4.15
CA GLY A 26 22.83 3.44 5.36
C GLY A 26 23.03 1.92 5.27
N PRO A 27 24.04 1.35 5.94
CA PRO A 27 24.26 -0.10 5.92
C PRO A 27 23.03 -0.84 6.46
N ALA A 28 22.39 -1.60 5.58
CA ALA A 28 21.24 -2.44 5.88
C ALA A 28 21.63 -3.44 6.97
N ALA A 29 21.23 -3.15 8.21
CA ALA A 29 21.05 -4.17 9.22
C ALA A 29 20.06 -5.18 8.64
N GLN A 30 20.56 -6.36 8.27
CA GLN A 30 19.73 -7.47 7.83
C GLN A 30 18.83 -7.85 8.99
N ALA A 31 17.61 -7.31 9.00
CA ALA A 31 16.55 -7.78 9.86
C ALA A 31 16.34 -9.28 9.57
N PRO A 32 16.15 -10.12 10.59
CA PRO A 32 15.86 -11.53 10.38
C PRO A 32 14.64 -11.62 9.47
N SER A 33 14.81 -12.27 8.31
CA SER A 33 13.74 -12.54 7.36
C SER A 33 12.65 -13.30 8.11
N ALA A 34 11.59 -12.60 8.51
CA ALA A 34 10.35 -13.24 8.85
C ALA A 34 9.96 -14.08 7.64
N VAL A 35 9.87 -15.39 7.81
CA VAL A 35 9.30 -16.27 6.79
C VAL A 35 7.83 -15.88 6.71
N SER A 36 7.50 -14.84 5.93
CA SER A 36 6.13 -14.54 5.59
C SER A 36 5.70 -15.69 4.68
N SER A 37 4.96 -16.64 5.25
CA SER A 37 4.34 -17.70 4.47
C SER A 37 3.24 -17.05 3.63
N MET A 38 3.60 -16.51 2.48
CA MET A 38 2.68 -15.87 1.55
C MET A 38 1.91 -16.93 0.75
N LEU A 39 0.59 -16.79 0.67
CA LEU A 39 -0.26 -17.57 -0.22
C LEU A 39 -0.34 -16.87 -1.58
N SER A 40 0.21 -17.47 -2.63
CA SER A 40 0.11 -16.93 -3.99
C SER A 40 -1.02 -17.61 -4.75
N ASP A 41 -1.98 -16.79 -5.19
CA ASP A 41 -3.15 -17.19 -5.99
C ASP A 41 -3.79 -18.51 -5.51
N PRO A 42 -4.11 -18.62 -4.20
CA PRO A 42 -4.63 -19.85 -3.63
C PRO A 42 -5.94 -20.26 -4.31
N ALA A 43 -6.32 -21.52 -4.12
CA ALA A 43 -7.65 -21.97 -4.50
C ALA A 43 -8.72 -21.21 -3.72
N SER A 44 -9.89 -21.03 -4.32
CA SER A 44 -11.07 -20.51 -3.61
C SER A 44 -11.43 -21.44 -2.46
N GLY A 45 -11.81 -20.88 -1.31
CA GLY A 45 -12.04 -21.59 -0.05
C GLY A 45 -10.78 -21.75 0.82
N ALA A 46 -9.63 -21.17 0.43
CA ALA A 46 -8.43 -21.23 1.26
C ALA A 46 -8.57 -20.43 2.56
N ASP A 47 -8.01 -20.96 3.64
CA ASP A 47 -7.87 -20.26 4.92
C ASP A 47 -6.57 -19.44 4.91
N CYS A 48 -6.70 -18.15 5.25
CA CYS A 48 -5.57 -17.26 5.37
C CYS A 48 -4.71 -17.56 6.61
N ALA A 49 -5.30 -17.95 7.75
CA ALA A 49 -4.58 -18.22 9.01
C ALA A 49 -3.49 -17.17 9.35
N GLY A 50 -3.81 -15.88 9.16
CA GLY A 50 -2.92 -14.73 9.40
C GLY A 50 -1.86 -14.47 8.33
N LYS A 51 -1.80 -15.28 7.27
CA LYS A 51 -0.81 -15.18 6.19
C LYS A 51 -1.09 -14.02 5.24
N ASP A 52 -0.02 -13.53 4.62
CA ASP A 52 -0.14 -12.61 3.49
C ASP A 52 -0.63 -13.36 2.25
N VAL A 53 -1.36 -12.66 1.38
CA VAL A 53 -1.93 -13.23 0.16
C VAL A 53 -1.55 -12.37 -1.04
N ARG A 54 -1.17 -13.00 -2.15
CA ARG A 54 -0.93 -12.33 -3.44
C ARG A 54 -1.88 -12.88 -4.49
N LEU A 55 -2.69 -12.01 -5.10
CA LEU A 55 -3.61 -12.35 -6.17
C LEU A 55 -3.19 -11.63 -7.46
N ALA A 56 -2.71 -12.38 -8.45
CA ALA A 56 -2.15 -11.88 -9.69
C ALA A 56 -2.89 -12.38 -10.94
N ARG A 57 -3.74 -13.41 -10.84
CA ARG A 57 -4.51 -13.91 -12.00
C ARG A 57 -5.68 -12.98 -12.35
N ASN A 58 -5.72 -12.49 -13.59
CA ASN A 58 -6.89 -11.76 -14.08
C ASN A 58 -8.09 -12.69 -14.25
N ASP A 59 -9.29 -12.12 -14.42
CA ASP A 59 -10.49 -12.87 -14.80
C ASP A 59 -10.78 -14.04 -13.83
N SER A 60 -10.53 -13.79 -12.54
CA SER A 60 -10.52 -14.81 -11.49
C SER A 60 -11.33 -14.34 -10.28
N GLU A 61 -11.90 -15.32 -9.58
CA GLU A 61 -12.67 -15.11 -8.36
C GLU A 61 -12.06 -15.89 -7.20
N TRP A 62 -12.01 -15.26 -6.02
CA TRP A 62 -11.51 -15.88 -4.79
C TRP A 62 -12.48 -15.70 -3.63
N ILE A 63 -12.66 -16.76 -2.88
CA ILE A 63 -13.26 -16.74 -1.55
C ILE A 63 -12.16 -17.15 -0.57
N LEU A 64 -11.86 -16.29 0.40
CA LEU A 64 -10.84 -16.53 1.43
C LEU A 64 -11.49 -16.51 2.80
N HIS A 65 -11.06 -17.40 3.68
CA HIS A 65 -11.60 -17.52 5.03
C HIS A 65 -10.59 -17.11 6.09
N GLY A 66 -11.11 -16.76 7.27
CA GLY A 66 -10.29 -16.40 8.42
C GLY A 66 -9.68 -15.00 8.33
N GLU A 67 -8.70 -14.75 9.19
CA GLU A 67 -7.96 -13.48 9.19
C GLU A 67 -6.82 -13.54 8.19
N CYS A 68 -6.83 -12.63 7.21
CA CYS A 68 -5.70 -12.43 6.32
C CYS A 68 -4.76 -11.34 6.85
N GLY A 69 -3.47 -11.50 6.59
CA GLY A 69 -2.48 -10.45 6.82
C GLY A 69 -2.63 -9.32 5.81
N THR A 70 -1.62 -9.14 4.98
CA THR A 70 -1.65 -8.23 3.84
C THR A 70 -2.14 -8.96 2.59
N VAL A 71 -3.20 -8.47 1.96
CA VAL A 71 -3.67 -8.97 0.67
C VAL A 71 -3.24 -8.01 -0.44
N THR A 72 -2.39 -8.47 -1.35
CA THR A 72 -1.93 -7.70 -2.51
C THR A 72 -2.59 -8.22 -3.78
N ILE A 73 -3.38 -7.37 -4.44
CA ILE A 73 -4.11 -7.67 -5.66
C ILE A 73 -3.47 -6.90 -6.82
N THR A 74 -2.86 -7.61 -7.75
CA THR A 74 -2.35 -7.07 -9.02
C THR A 74 -3.17 -7.53 -10.22
N ALA A 75 -4.29 -8.22 -9.96
CA ALA A 75 -5.23 -8.71 -10.95
C ALA A 75 -6.29 -7.67 -11.36
N SER A 76 -6.87 -7.85 -12.54
CA SER A 76 -7.98 -7.07 -13.09
C SER A 76 -9.15 -7.97 -13.49
N ARG A 77 -10.36 -7.38 -13.60
CA ARG A 77 -11.60 -8.07 -13.99
C ARG A 77 -11.91 -9.31 -13.12
N GLY A 78 -11.71 -9.18 -11.81
CA GLY A 78 -11.89 -10.28 -10.87
C GLY A 78 -12.73 -9.87 -9.67
N ALA A 79 -12.97 -10.84 -8.79
CA ALA A 79 -13.66 -10.60 -7.53
C ALA A 79 -12.98 -11.33 -6.37
N MET A 80 -13.06 -10.75 -5.18
CA MET A 80 -12.60 -11.38 -3.95
C MET A 80 -13.61 -11.17 -2.83
N ASN A 81 -13.94 -12.25 -2.13
CA ASN A 81 -14.70 -12.22 -0.87
C ASN A 81 -13.78 -12.75 0.24
N LEU A 82 -13.65 -11.99 1.33
CA LEU A 82 -12.87 -12.42 2.49
C LEU A 82 -13.48 -11.90 3.80
N ASP A 83 -13.27 -12.62 4.90
CA ASP A 83 -13.81 -12.24 6.19
C ASP A 83 -13.14 -10.99 6.76
N THR A 84 -11.87 -11.10 7.14
CA THR A 84 -11.10 -9.99 7.72
C THR A 84 -9.70 -9.90 7.13
N ALA A 85 -9.14 -8.69 7.09
CA ALA A 85 -7.77 -8.49 6.67
C ALA A 85 -7.12 -7.32 7.42
N ARG A 86 -5.82 -7.41 7.66
CA ARG A 86 -5.06 -6.26 8.19
C ARG A 86 -4.97 -5.16 7.15
N SER A 87 -4.67 -5.51 5.91
CA SER A 87 -4.59 -4.56 4.81
C SER A 87 -4.92 -5.20 3.46
N ILE A 88 -5.50 -4.40 2.57
CA ILE A 88 -5.78 -4.78 1.17
C ILE A 88 -5.19 -3.70 0.27
N GLY A 89 -4.34 -4.12 -0.68
CA GLY A 89 -3.77 -3.27 -1.72
C GLY A 89 -4.27 -3.70 -3.10
N VAL A 90 -4.97 -2.82 -3.82
CA VAL A 90 -5.49 -3.08 -5.17
C VAL A 90 -4.77 -2.23 -6.19
N LYS A 91 -4.06 -2.88 -7.12
CA LYS A 91 -3.29 -2.22 -8.19
C LYS A 91 -3.89 -2.40 -9.59
N GLY A 92 -4.87 -3.30 -9.76
CA GLY A 92 -5.54 -3.57 -11.03
C GLY A 92 -6.84 -2.78 -11.21
N SER A 93 -7.63 -3.19 -12.21
CA SER A 93 -8.83 -2.46 -12.61
C SER A 93 -10.05 -3.36 -12.77
N ASN A 94 -11.25 -2.79 -12.64
CA ASN A 94 -12.51 -3.55 -12.72
C ASN A 94 -12.55 -4.73 -11.74
N PHE A 95 -12.00 -4.55 -10.54
CA PHE A 95 -11.94 -5.57 -9.50
C PHE A 95 -12.98 -5.30 -8.41
N THR A 96 -13.63 -6.36 -7.94
CA THR A 96 -14.62 -6.26 -6.85
C THR A 96 -14.08 -6.88 -5.57
N VAL A 97 -14.16 -6.18 -4.43
CA VAL A 97 -13.77 -6.72 -3.11
C VAL A 97 -14.93 -6.66 -2.15
N LEU A 98 -15.22 -7.77 -1.46
CA LEU A 98 -16.18 -7.86 -0.38
C LEU A 98 -15.43 -8.21 0.91
N ASN A 99 -15.56 -7.37 1.95
CA ASN A 99 -14.87 -7.58 3.23
C ASN A 99 -15.69 -7.11 4.44
N LYS A 100 -15.58 -7.82 5.57
CA LYS A 100 -16.27 -7.42 6.81
C LYS A 100 -15.42 -6.47 7.67
N GLN A 101 -14.15 -6.80 7.90
CA GLN A 101 -13.30 -5.93 8.72
C GLN A 101 -11.92 -5.75 8.10
N LEU A 102 -11.54 -4.48 7.90
CA LEU A 102 -10.30 -4.08 7.27
C LEU A 102 -9.59 -3.00 8.09
N GLY A 103 -8.30 -3.18 8.36
CA GLY A 103 -7.49 -2.09 8.88
C GLY A 103 -7.29 -1.01 7.82
N GLN A 104 -6.58 -1.35 6.74
CA GLN A 104 -6.22 -0.40 5.71
C GLN A 104 -6.56 -0.86 4.29
N LEU A 105 -7.24 0.00 3.54
CA LEU A 105 -7.40 -0.12 2.08
C LEU A 105 -6.42 0.83 1.38
N SER A 106 -5.70 0.34 0.37
CA SER A 106 -4.94 1.15 -0.58
C SER A 106 -5.35 0.78 -2.01
N VAL A 107 -5.75 1.75 -2.83
CA VAL A 107 -6.14 1.51 -4.23
C VAL A 107 -5.34 2.43 -5.16
N SER A 108 -4.50 1.86 -6.01
CA SER A 108 -3.76 2.60 -7.04
C SER A 108 -4.30 2.38 -8.45
N GLY A 109 -5.18 1.40 -8.64
CA GLY A 109 -5.84 1.12 -9.93
C GLY A 109 -7.14 1.90 -10.14
N HIS A 110 -7.95 1.50 -11.12
CA HIS A 110 -9.15 2.26 -11.50
C HIS A 110 -10.39 1.40 -11.74
N ASP A 111 -11.56 2.02 -11.69
CA ASP A 111 -12.86 1.36 -11.91
C ASP A 111 -13.09 0.13 -11.00
N ASN A 112 -12.53 0.14 -9.78
CA ASN A 112 -12.75 -0.93 -8.81
C ASN A 112 -13.98 -0.65 -7.93
N THR A 113 -14.64 -1.72 -7.48
CA THR A 113 -15.77 -1.63 -6.53
C THR A 113 -15.41 -2.35 -5.23
N LEU A 114 -15.40 -1.62 -4.12
CA LEU A 114 -14.99 -2.13 -2.82
C LEU A 114 -16.20 -2.04 -1.88
N ASN A 115 -16.82 -3.18 -1.56
CA ASN A 115 -17.95 -3.28 -0.63
C ASN A 115 -17.45 -3.81 0.72
N LEU A 116 -17.34 -2.90 1.68
CA LEU A 116 -16.67 -3.11 2.95
C LEU A 116 -17.68 -2.89 4.08
N THR A 117 -17.49 -3.51 5.24
CA THR A 117 -18.34 -3.21 6.40
C THR A 117 -17.67 -2.16 7.29
N THR A 118 -16.50 -2.47 7.87
CA THR A 118 -15.74 -1.55 8.71
C THR A 118 -14.31 -1.41 8.21
N VAL A 119 -13.84 -0.18 8.06
CA VAL A 119 -12.49 0.16 7.58
C VAL A 119 -11.87 1.27 8.43
N ASP A 120 -10.64 1.11 8.90
CA ASP A 120 -9.99 2.21 9.63
C ASP A 120 -9.52 3.31 8.67
N ARG A 121 -8.76 2.95 7.63
CA ARG A 121 -8.22 3.91 6.67
C ARG A 121 -8.44 3.47 5.23
N VAL A 122 -8.94 4.40 4.41
CA VAL A 122 -9.06 4.27 2.96
C VAL A 122 -8.10 5.25 2.31
N ASP A 123 -7.19 4.77 1.46
CA ASP A 123 -6.26 5.57 0.67
C ASP A 123 -6.43 5.23 -0.83
N ILE A 124 -6.87 6.21 -1.62
CA ILE A 124 -7.15 6.01 -3.05
C ILE A 124 -6.28 6.95 -3.87
N GLN A 125 -5.29 6.36 -4.53
CA GLN A 125 -4.36 7.03 -5.43
C GLN A 125 -4.83 6.93 -6.89
N GLY A 126 -5.60 5.90 -7.22
CA GLY A 126 -6.17 5.74 -8.57
C GLY A 126 -7.49 6.48 -8.77
N ASN A 127 -8.16 6.21 -9.90
CA ASN A 127 -9.32 6.99 -10.34
C ASN A 127 -10.60 6.14 -10.45
N LYS A 128 -11.77 6.77 -10.31
CA LYS A 128 -13.07 6.13 -10.56
C LYS A 128 -13.31 4.85 -9.74
N ASN A 129 -12.74 4.76 -8.54
CA ASN A 129 -12.98 3.65 -7.63
C ASN A 129 -14.19 3.97 -6.75
N LEU A 130 -15.13 3.03 -6.64
CA LEU A 130 -16.28 3.12 -5.76
C LEU A 130 -16.01 2.34 -4.47
N VAL A 131 -16.10 3.01 -3.32
CA VAL A 131 -16.07 2.36 -2.01
C VAL A 131 -17.42 2.51 -1.34
N LEU A 132 -18.04 1.40 -0.99
CA LEU A 132 -19.26 1.32 -0.18
C LEU A 132 -18.85 0.78 1.19
N ALA A 133 -19.17 1.50 2.25
CA ALA A 133 -18.82 1.08 3.60
C ALA A 133 -19.91 1.42 4.61
N ARG A 134 -20.00 0.70 5.73
CA ARG A 134 -20.81 1.16 6.86
C ARG A 134 -20.02 2.14 7.71
N GLU A 135 -18.80 1.77 8.07
CA GLU A 135 -17.93 2.59 8.91
C GLU A 135 -16.55 2.79 8.28
N VAL A 136 -16.15 4.05 8.18
CA VAL A 136 -14.81 4.50 7.80
C VAL A 136 -14.33 5.57 8.78
N LYS A 137 -13.10 5.47 9.29
CA LYS A 137 -12.52 6.49 10.19
C LYS A 137 -11.79 7.59 9.44
N GLN A 138 -11.04 7.22 8.40
CA GLN A 138 -10.25 8.16 7.59
C GLN A 138 -10.31 7.80 6.10
N VAL A 139 -10.46 8.83 5.26
CA VAL A 139 -10.35 8.75 3.82
C VAL A 139 -9.27 9.72 3.34
N ARG A 140 -8.38 9.23 2.48
CA ARG A 140 -7.45 10.04 1.72
C ARG A 140 -7.65 9.79 0.23
N PHE A 141 -7.81 10.87 -0.54
CA PHE A 141 -7.79 10.83 -1.99
C PHE A 141 -6.55 11.54 -2.53
N CYS A 142 -5.82 10.86 -3.41
CA CYS A 142 -4.78 11.44 -4.25
C CYS A 142 -5.13 11.35 -5.74
N GLY A 143 -6.08 10.47 -6.11
CA GLY A 143 -6.61 10.38 -7.47
C GLY A 143 -7.95 11.11 -7.63
N ASN A 144 -8.65 10.83 -8.72
CA ASN A 144 -9.83 11.60 -9.16
C ASN A 144 -11.10 10.76 -9.29
N ASP A 145 -12.25 11.43 -9.16
CA ASP A 145 -13.58 10.86 -9.41
C ASP A 145 -13.90 9.61 -8.58
N ASN A 146 -13.38 9.53 -7.34
CA ASN A 146 -13.61 8.40 -6.45
C ASN A 146 -14.78 8.70 -5.48
N PRO A 147 -15.94 8.03 -5.64
CA PRO A 147 -16.99 8.04 -4.63
C PRO A 147 -16.69 7.07 -3.48
N VAL A 148 -16.78 7.56 -2.25
CA VAL A 148 -16.79 6.77 -1.02
C VAL A 148 -18.11 7.05 -0.31
N ASN A 149 -18.92 6.03 -0.07
CA ASN A 149 -20.24 6.16 0.57
C ASN A 149 -20.23 5.39 1.90
N PRO A 150 -19.74 6.01 3.00
CA PRO A 150 -19.81 5.47 4.35
C PRO A 150 -21.11 5.91 5.05
N SER A 151 -21.65 5.07 5.93
CA SER A 151 -22.69 5.55 6.88
C SER A 151 -22.11 6.37 8.04
N SER A 152 -20.78 6.37 8.22
CA SER A 152 -20.05 7.17 9.21
C SER A 152 -19.59 8.52 8.64
N LYS A 153 -18.96 9.35 9.49
CA LYS A 153 -18.34 10.63 9.10
C LYS A 153 -16.81 10.53 9.22
N PRO A 154 -16.08 10.11 8.17
CA PRO A 154 -14.63 9.98 8.23
C PRO A 154 -13.95 11.36 8.25
N THR A 155 -12.72 11.38 8.76
CA THR A 155 -11.78 12.47 8.47
C THR A 155 -11.36 12.39 7.00
N LEU A 156 -11.26 13.54 6.32
CA LEU A 156 -11.02 13.61 4.87
C LEU A 156 -9.76 14.44 4.56
N ASP A 157 -8.84 13.85 3.81
CA ASP A 157 -7.72 14.53 3.11
C ASP A 157 -7.88 14.29 1.61
N ASP A 158 -8.36 15.29 0.88
CA ASP A 158 -8.54 15.19 -0.58
C ASP A 158 -7.54 16.12 -1.29
N ARG A 159 -6.66 15.51 -2.08
CA ARG A 159 -5.65 16.18 -2.91
C ARG A 159 -5.90 16.01 -4.40
N GLY A 160 -7.00 15.36 -4.76
CA GLY A 160 -7.42 15.14 -6.14
C GLY A 160 -8.58 16.05 -6.55
N SER A 161 -9.39 15.57 -7.49
CA SER A 161 -10.54 16.30 -8.01
C SER A 161 -11.72 15.36 -8.28
N GLY A 162 -12.94 15.86 -8.13
CA GLY A 162 -14.17 15.08 -8.41
C GLY A 162 -14.47 13.96 -7.41
N ASN A 163 -13.66 13.77 -6.36
CA ASN A 163 -13.92 12.80 -5.31
C ASN A 163 -15.12 13.21 -4.45
N LYS A 164 -15.81 12.21 -3.89
CA LYS A 164 -17.00 12.44 -3.06
C LYS A 164 -16.98 11.53 -1.85
N VAL A 165 -17.24 12.10 -0.68
CA VAL A 165 -17.69 11.35 0.50
C VAL A 165 -19.16 11.71 0.71
N MET A 166 -20.05 10.72 0.65
CA MET A 166 -21.51 10.92 0.71
C MET A 166 -22.18 10.04 1.74
#